data_AF-A0A7G1H409-F1
#
_entry.id   AF-A0A7G1H409-F1
#
_cell.length_a   1.000
_cell.length_b   1.000
_cell.length_c   1.000
_cell.angle_alpha   90.00
_cell.angle_beta   90.00
_cell.angle_gamma   90.00
#
_symmetry.space_group_name_H-M   'P 1'
#
loop_
_entity.id
_entity.type
_entity.pdbx_description
1 polymer ?
#
loop_
_entity_poly.entity_id
_entity_poly.type
_entity_poly.pdbx_seq_one_letter_code
_entity_poly.pdbx_strand_id
1 'polypeptide(L)'
;MFNRVKKDFDEAIEKIKWFASLLSERIRVEITVFKLLYKSEELKKRRDELMRKIGEEVYAMRGKDKNIYANKEVIVAIKELETLQPEIQETIEKASEISRIVA
;
A
#
# COMPACT_ATOMS: atom_id res chain seq x y z
N MET A 1 42.99 -35.94 4.15
CA MET A 1 42.12 -35.40 3.07
C MET A 1 40.71 -35.09 3.58
N PHE A 2 40.08 -35.98 4.35
CA PHE A 2 38.74 -35.77 4.92
C PHE A 2 38.56 -34.46 5.71
N ASN A 3 39.52 -34.08 6.56
CA ASN A 3 39.45 -32.83 7.33
C ASN A 3 39.50 -31.56 6.47
N ARG A 4 40.13 -31.63 5.28
CA ARG A 4 40.15 -30.51 4.32
C ARG A 4 38.78 -30.37 3.67
N VAL A 5 38.22 -31.47 3.17
CA VAL A 5 36.88 -31.51 2.57
C VAL A 5 35.83 -31.03 3.57
N LYS A 6 35.88 -31.47 4.84
CA LYS A 6 34.94 -31.01 5.87
C LYS A 6 35.04 -29.50 6.10
N LYS A 7 36.27 -28.96 6.17
CA LYS A 7 36.49 -27.52 6.34
C LYS A 7 35.95 -26.72 5.16
N ASP A 8 36.18 -27.18 3.94
CA ASP A 8 35.69 -26.52 2.72
C ASP A 8 34.14 -26.53 2.66
N PHE A 9 33.50 -27.60 3.12
CA PHE A 9 32.04 -27.68 3.25
C PHE A 9 31.49 -26.75 4.34
N ASP A 10 32.13 -26.69 5.50
CA ASP A 10 31.72 -25.80 6.59
C ASP A 10 31.82 -24.32 6.14
N GLU A 11 32.90 -23.95 5.44
CA GLU A 11 33.05 -22.61 4.85
C GLU A 11 32.01 -22.31 3.76
N ALA A 12 31.64 -23.31 2.94
CA ALA A 12 30.59 -23.15 1.94
C ALA A 12 29.20 -22.96 2.56
N ILE A 13 28.88 -23.72 3.62
CA ILE A 13 27.63 -23.57 4.38
C ILE A 13 27.57 -22.19 5.03
N GLU A 14 28.67 -21.71 5.58
CA GLU A 14 28.74 -20.38 6.20
C GLU A 14 28.48 -19.27 5.17
N LYS A 15 29.08 -19.37 3.98
CA LYS A 15 28.80 -18.43 2.87
C LYS A 15 27.33 -18.48 2.45
N ILE A 16 26.74 -19.66 2.30
CA ILE A 16 25.32 -19.81 1.96
C ILE A 16 24.43 -19.17 3.03
N LYS A 17 24.74 -19.38 4.32
CA LYS A 17 24.00 -18.76 5.42
C LYS A 17 24.05 -17.24 5.37
N TRP A 18 25.23 -16.67 5.08
CA TRP A 18 25.40 -15.23 4.93
C TRP A 18 24.61 -14.67 3.74
N PHE A 19 24.64 -15.35 2.58
CA PHE A 19 23.81 -14.96 1.44
C PHE A 19 22.30 -15.07 1.76
N ALA A 20 21.89 -16.13 2.45
CA ALA A 20 20.50 -16.34 2.84
C ALA A 20 20.02 -15.27 3.82
N SER A 21 20.84 -14.84 4.79
CA SER A 21 20.47 -13.77 5.72
C SER A 21 20.25 -12.46 4.98
N LEU A 22 21.17 -12.06 4.10
CA LEU A 22 21.03 -10.84 3.30
C LEU A 22 19.80 -10.87 2.40
N LEU A 23 19.57 -11.99 1.72
CA LEU A 23 18.42 -12.14 0.84
C LEU A 23 17.10 -12.08 1.63
N SER A 24 17.06 -12.70 2.82
CA SER A 24 15.87 -12.70 3.66
C SER A 24 15.48 -11.30 4.15
N GLU A 25 16.47 -10.47 4.48
CA GLU A 25 16.27 -9.07 4.87
C GLU A 25 15.72 -8.26 3.70
N ARG A 26 16.33 -8.41 2.52
CA ARG A 26 15.87 -7.71 1.30
C ARG A 26 14.43 -8.07 0.93
N ILE A 27 14.11 -9.37 0.89
CA ILE A 27 12.76 -9.85 0.59
C ILE A 27 11.74 -9.29 1.59
N ARG A 28 12.08 -9.25 2.88
CA ARG A 28 11.20 -8.70 3.91
C ARG A 28 10.86 -7.23 3.66
N VAL A 29 11.85 -6.44 3.26
CA VAL A 29 11.66 -5.03 2.96
C VAL A 29 10.80 -4.86 1.71
N GLU A 30 11.09 -5.59 0.63
CA GLU A 30 10.30 -5.56 -0.60
C GLU A 30 8.83 -5.94 -0.35
N ILE A 31 8.57 -7.01 0.43
CA ILE A 31 7.20 -7.40 0.83
C ILE A 31 6.50 -6.25 1.59
N THR A 32 7.22 -5.51 2.42
CA THR A 32 6.65 -4.39 3.18
C THR A 32 6.24 -3.25 2.24
N VAL A 33 7.09 -2.91 1.26
CA VAL A 33 6.75 -1.93 0.21
C VAL A 33 5.54 -2.40 -0.58
N PHE A 34 5.50 -3.66 -1.02
CA PHE A 34 4.36 -4.22 -1.74
C PHE A 34 3.06 -4.13 -0.94
N LYS A 35 3.09 -4.43 0.36
CA LYS A 35 1.91 -4.30 1.24
C LYS A 35 1.40 -2.88 1.33
N LEU A 36 2.30 -1.89 1.42
CA LEU A 36 1.92 -0.47 1.45
C LEU A 36 1.30 -0.03 0.12
N LEU A 37 1.89 -0.43 -1.01
CA LEU A 37 1.34 -0.14 -2.33
C LEU A 37 -0.03 -0.78 -2.54
N TYR A 38 -0.19 -2.04 -2.11
CA TYR A 38 -1.47 -2.74 -2.16
C TYR A 38 -2.54 -2.03 -1.31
N LYS A 39 -2.19 -1.61 -0.08
CA LYS A 39 -3.09 -0.82 0.78
C LYS A 39 -3.48 0.50 0.12
N SER A 40 -2.54 1.20 -0.52
CA SER A 40 -2.84 2.43 -1.26
C SER A 40 -3.87 2.18 -2.38
N GLU A 41 -3.74 1.07 -3.10
CA GLU A 41 -4.68 0.70 -4.16
C GLU A 41 -6.08 0.38 -3.63
N GLU A 42 -6.19 -0.29 -2.49
CA GLU A 42 -7.48 -0.51 -1.83
C GLU A 42 -8.14 0.80 -1.40
N LEU A 43 -7.37 1.74 -0.84
CA LEU A 43 -7.89 3.06 -0.47
C LEU A 43 -8.34 3.87 -1.69
N LYS A 44 -7.61 3.80 -2.81
CA LYS A 44 -8.02 4.41 -4.08
C LYS A 44 -9.34 3.83 -4.61
N LYS A 45 -9.51 2.51 -4.57
CA LYS A 45 -10.78 1.88 -4.97
C LYS A 45 -11.94 2.37 -4.11
N ARG A 46 -11.75 2.47 -2.79
CA ARG A 46 -12.77 3.00 -1.87
C ARG A 46 -13.13 4.45 -2.20
N ARG A 47 -12.15 5.30 -2.50
CA ARG A 47 -12.37 6.68 -2.96
C ARG A 47 -13.19 6.70 -4.26
N ASP A 48 -12.85 5.85 -5.23
CA ASP A 48 -13.54 5.80 -6.52
C ASP A 48 -15.01 5.35 -6.36
N GLU A 49 -15.26 4.39 -5.46
CA GLU A 49 -16.62 3.96 -5.10
C GLU A 49 -17.44 5.08 -4.44
N LEU A 50 -16.84 5.85 -3.52
CA LEU A 50 -17.51 6.98 -2.89
C LEU A 50 -17.83 8.08 -3.91
N MET A 51 -16.89 8.39 -4.81
CA MET A 51 -17.13 9.34 -5.89
C MET A 51 -18.25 8.89 -6.83
N ARG A 52 -18.30 7.60 -7.16
CA ARG A 52 -19.40 7.03 -7.95
C ARG A 52 -20.74 7.20 -7.24
N LYS A 53 -20.83 6.86 -5.95
CA LYS A 53 -22.05 7.03 -5.14
C LYS A 53 -22.52 8.48 -5.10
N ILE A 54 -21.60 9.43 -4.89
CA ILE A 54 -21.92 10.87 -4.93
C ILE A 54 -22.48 11.24 -6.32
N GLY A 55 -21.85 10.78 -7.39
CA GLY A 55 -22.32 11.02 -8.76
C GLY A 55 -23.71 10.46 -9.03
N GLU A 56 -24.01 9.26 -8.54
CA GLU A 56 -25.34 8.63 -8.62
C GLU A 56 -26.40 9.47 -7.89
N GLU A 57 -26.10 9.93 -6.67
CA GLU A 57 -26.98 10.80 -5.89
C GLU A 57 -27.22 12.17 -6.57
N VAL A 58 -26.16 12.75 -7.14
CA VAL A 58 -26.26 14.00 -7.91
C VAL A 58 -27.15 13.83 -9.12
N TYR A 59 -26.98 12.74 -9.86
CA TYR A 59 -27.82 12.45 -11.01
C TYR A 59 -29.28 12.20 -10.61
N ALA A 60 -29.53 11.48 -9.53
CA ALA A 60 -30.88 11.20 -9.01
C ALA A 60 -31.63 12.45 -8.51
N MET A 61 -30.89 13.51 -8.17
CA MET A 61 -31.44 14.82 -7.80
C MET A 61 -31.62 15.79 -8.98
N ARG A 62 -31.23 15.40 -10.20
CA ARG A 62 -31.42 16.24 -11.39
C ARG A 62 -32.89 16.63 -11.57
N GLY A 63 -33.13 17.93 -11.75
CA GLY A 63 -34.47 18.49 -11.96
C GLY A 63 -35.30 18.67 -10.68
N LYS A 64 -34.75 18.35 -9.50
CA LYS A 64 -35.32 18.71 -8.21
C LYS A 64 -34.67 20.00 -7.73
N ASP A 65 -35.46 21.00 -7.33
CA ASP A 65 -35.00 22.23 -6.68
C ASP A 65 -34.60 21.96 -5.20
N LYS A 66 -33.70 20.99 -5.00
CA LYS A 66 -33.18 20.63 -3.68
C LYS A 66 -31.67 20.76 -3.67
N ASN A 67 -31.14 21.34 -2.59
CA ASN A 67 -29.70 21.44 -2.38
C ASN A 67 -29.11 20.05 -2.16
N ILE A 68 -28.20 19.63 -3.05
CA ILE A 68 -27.47 18.36 -2.97
C ILE A 68 -26.68 18.22 -1.66
N TYR A 69 -26.12 19.32 -1.18
CA TYR A 69 -25.36 19.36 0.06
C TYR A 69 -26.25 19.29 1.29
N ALA A 70 -27.58 19.34 1.15
CA ALA A 70 -28.48 19.00 2.25
C ALA A 70 -28.66 17.47 2.38
N ASN A 71 -28.26 16.67 1.38
CA ASN A 71 -28.28 15.22 1.49
C ASN A 71 -27.18 14.75 2.45
N LYS A 72 -27.61 14.11 3.55
CA LYS A 72 -26.73 13.55 4.58
C LYS A 72 -25.76 12.52 4.01
N GLU A 73 -26.21 11.69 3.07
CA GLU A 73 -25.37 10.65 2.45
C GLU A 73 -24.23 11.26 1.64
N VAL A 74 -24.51 12.33 0.89
CA VAL A 74 -23.52 13.09 0.13
C VAL A 74 -22.52 13.78 1.06
N ILE A 75 -22.97 14.44 2.13
CA ILE A 75 -22.07 15.07 3.12
C ILE A 75 -21.15 14.02 3.77
N VAL A 76 -21.69 12.88 4.18
CA VAL A 76 -20.91 11.82 4.84
C VAL A 76 -19.85 11.28 3.89
N ALA A 77 -20.22 11.01 2.63
CA ALA A 77 -19.28 10.53 1.62
C ALA A 77 -18.18 11.56 1.31
N ILE A 78 -18.52 12.86 1.26
CA ILE A 78 -17.53 13.93 1.08
C ILE A 78 -16.53 13.97 2.25
N LYS A 79 -17.01 13.91 3.50
CA LYS A 79 -16.13 13.89 4.67
C LYS A 79 -15.20 12.67 4.66
N GLU A 80 -15.71 11.52 4.25
CA GLU A 80 -14.91 10.30 4.13
C GLU A 80 -13.84 10.41 3.02
N LEU A 81 -14.16 11.07 1.90
CA LEU A 81 -13.19 11.38 0.85
C LEU A 81 -12.08 12.32 1.34
N GLU A 82 -12.43 13.34 2.12
CA GLU A 82 -11.46 14.27 2.72
C GLU A 82 -10.47 13.57 3.65
N THR A 83 -10.90 12.49 4.33
CA THR A 83 -10.00 11.67 5.15
C THR A 83 -9.19 10.65 4.34
N LEU A 84 -9.75 10.09 3.27
CA LEU A 84 -9.06 9.08 2.46
C LEU A 84 -7.92 9.66 1.64
N GLN A 85 -8.05 10.90 1.17
CA GLN A 85 -7.03 11.56 0.34
C GLN A 85 -5.66 11.67 1.04
N PRO A 86 -5.56 12.20 2.29
CA PRO A 86 -4.28 12.24 3.01
C PRO A 86 -3.78 10.83 3.36
N GLU A 87 -4.65 9.88 3.69
CA GLU A 87 -4.23 8.49 3.98
C GLU A 87 -3.60 7.79 2.77
N ILE A 88 -4.15 8.00 1.57
CA ILE A 88 -3.58 7.48 0.31
C ILE A 88 -2.19 8.09 0.10
N GLN A 89 -2.07 9.41 0.26
CA GLN A 89 -0.82 10.14 0.04
C GLN A 89 0.26 9.68 1.03
N GLU A 90 -0.06 9.64 2.32
CA GLU A 90 0.85 9.19 3.38
C GLU A 90 1.31 7.74 3.14
N THR A 91 0.41 6.86 2.68
CA THR A 91 0.76 5.45 2.40
C THR A 91 1.71 5.33 1.21
N ILE A 92 1.53 6.15 0.16
CA ILE A 92 2.42 6.19 -1.01
C ILE A 92 3.78 6.77 -0.62
N GLU A 93 3.80 7.84 0.17
CA GLU A 93 5.03 8.48 0.64
C GLU A 93 5.86 7.50 1.47
N LYS A 94 5.25 6.81 2.45
CA LYS A 94 5.92 5.76 3.24
C LYS A 94 6.51 4.66 2.36
N ALA A 95 5.78 4.21 1.34
CA ALA A 95 6.29 3.22 0.39
C ALA A 95 7.49 3.75 -0.40
N SER A 96 7.42 5.00 -0.87
CA SER A 96 8.51 5.64 -1.61
C SER A 96 9.75 5.87 -0.75
N GLU A 97 9.59 6.24 0.53
CA GLU A 97 10.70 6.43 1.47
C GLU A 97 11.45 5.13 1.71
N ILE A 98 10.72 4.04 2.00
CA ILE A 98 11.31 2.70 2.18
C ILE A 98 12.02 2.26 0.89
N SER A 99 11.40 2.48 -0.27
CA SER A 99 12.02 2.13 -1.56
C SER A 99 13.33 2.92 -1.81
N ARG A 100 13.42 4.19 -1.42
CA ARG A 100 14.64 5.01 -1.62
C ARG A 100 15.79 4.62 -0.70
N ILE A 101 15.49 4.11 0.49
CA ILE A 101 16.52 3.65 1.44
C ILE A 101 17.18 2.35 0.97
N VAL A 102 16.49 1.58 0.13
CA VAL A 102 16.84 0.19 -0.23
C VAL A 102 17.35 0.07 -1.67
N ALA A 103 17.02 1.04 -2.54
CA ALA A 103 17.50 1.14 -3.92
C ALA A 103 18.90 1.75 -4.01
#